data_AF-A0A972V4R0-F1
#
_entry.id   AF-A0A972V4R0-F1
#
_cell.length_a   1.000
_cell.length_b   1.000
_cell.length_c   1.000
_cell.angle_alpha   90.00
_cell.angle_beta   90.00
_cell.angle_gamma   90.00
#
_symmetry.space_group_name_H-M   'P 1'
#
loop_
_entity.id
_entity.type
_entity.pdbx_description
1 polymer ?
#
loop_
_entity_poly.entity_id
_entity_poly.type
_entity_poly.pdbx_seq_one_letter_code
_entity_poly.pdbx_strand_id
1 'polypeptide(L)'
;MNKKGFTLIELLVTVIIISILSSVAMPRYVATLEKARSAEAIVNVGGLKSSMERYWYEQISFERPYKPATLDSMDLGNPNFTVNRFYNYYFSDSSTKDVRSFAIVAKRIGREKVYWVKWIQRNTIFGKLYRSNLLGGPEEDKSTKL
;
A
#
# COMPACT_ATOMS: atom_id res chain seq x y z
N MET A 1 -47.88 13.84 33.95
CA MET A 1 -47.00 13.61 32.77
C MET A 1 -46.59 12.14 32.75
N ASN A 2 -47.19 11.33 31.88
CA ASN A 2 -46.81 9.91 31.73
C ASN A 2 -45.61 9.80 30.79
N LYS A 3 -44.42 9.54 31.35
CA LYS A 3 -43.25 9.12 30.56
C LYS A 3 -43.44 7.64 30.19
N LYS A 4 -43.76 7.33 28.94
CA LYS A 4 -43.71 5.96 28.43
C LYS A 4 -42.25 5.52 28.40
N GLY A 5 -41.90 4.49 29.17
CA GLY A 5 -40.60 3.83 29.12
C GLY A 5 -40.52 2.82 27.99
N PHE A 6 -39.31 2.55 27.50
CA PHE A 6 -39.04 1.48 26.52
C PHE A 6 -39.37 0.10 27.11
N THR A 7 -39.88 -0.80 26.27
CA THR A 7 -40.16 -2.19 26.67
C THR A 7 -38.92 -3.08 26.51
N LEU A 8 -38.81 -4.09 27.35
CA LEU A 8 -37.70 -5.06 27.28
C LEU A 8 -37.70 -5.84 25.95
N ILE A 9 -38.89 -6.09 25.40
CA ILE A 9 -39.06 -6.82 24.13
C ILE A 9 -38.63 -5.97 22.93
N GLU A 10 -38.87 -4.66 22.93
CA GLU A 10 -38.35 -3.75 21.89
C GLU A 10 -36.83 -3.77 21.84
N LEU A 11 -36.19 -3.76 23.00
CA LEU A 11 -34.73 -3.81 23.09
C LEU A 11 -34.20 -5.17 22.64
N LEU A 12 -34.89 -6.27 22.99
CA LEU A 12 -34.53 -7.63 22.58
C LEU A 12 -34.59 -7.83 21.07
N VAL A 13 -35.68 -7.41 20.41
CA VAL A 13 -35.80 -7.55 18.95
C VAL A 13 -34.79 -6.65 18.24
N THR A 14 -34.54 -5.44 18.77
CA THR A 14 -33.56 -4.52 18.18
C THR A 14 -32.15 -5.10 18.20
N VAL A 15 -31.70 -5.68 19.33
CA VAL A 15 -30.36 -6.27 19.42
C VAL A 15 -30.21 -7.50 18.51
N ILE A 16 -31.28 -8.26 18.28
CA ILE A 16 -31.28 -9.39 17.34
C ILE A 16 -31.07 -8.90 15.91
N ILE A 17 -31.84 -7.88 15.48
CA ILE A 17 -31.75 -7.37 14.11
C ILE A 17 -30.37 -6.76 13.84
N ILE A 18 -29.83 -5.91 14.73
CA ILE A 18 -28.50 -5.32 14.54
C ILE A 18 -27.40 -6.38 14.54
N SER A 19 -27.56 -7.49 15.28
CA SER A 19 -26.58 -8.59 15.30
C SER A 19 -26.48 -9.29 13.95
N ILE A 20 -27.63 -9.57 13.33
CA ILE A 20 -27.68 -10.20 11.99
C ILE A 20 -27.07 -9.26 10.95
N LEU A 21 -27.45 -7.99 10.95
CA LEU A 21 -26.91 -7.00 10.01
C LEU A 21 -25.40 -6.79 10.20
N SER A 22 -24.93 -6.70 11.44
CA SER A 22 -23.51 -6.52 11.76
C SER A 22 -22.66 -7.69 11.28
N SER A 23 -23.14 -8.93 11.45
CA SER A 23 -22.44 -10.14 11.01
C SER A 23 -22.09 -10.12 9.53
N VAL A 24 -23.03 -9.67 8.67
CA VAL A 24 -22.81 -9.59 7.22
C VAL A 24 -22.06 -8.31 6.82
N ALA A 25 -22.27 -7.21 7.53
CA ALA A 25 -21.67 -5.92 7.19
C ALA A 25 -20.18 -5.81 7.58
N MET A 26 -19.79 -6.35 8.74
CA MET A 26 -18.43 -6.23 9.28
C MET A 26 -17.32 -6.74 8.34
N PRO A 27 -17.39 -7.96 7.75
CA PRO A 27 -16.32 -8.43 6.86
C PRO A 27 -16.16 -7.55 5.61
N ARG A 28 -17.28 -7.06 5.05
CA ARG A 28 -17.26 -6.15 3.90
C ARG A 28 -16.65 -4.80 4.26
N TYR A 29 -16.98 -4.29 5.45
CA TYR A 29 -16.42 -3.03 5.95
C TYR A 29 -14.89 -3.12 6.10
N VAL A 30 -14.38 -4.18 6.72
CA VAL A 30 -12.93 -4.39 6.89
C VAL A 30 -12.22 -4.46 5.54
N ALA A 31 -12.79 -5.16 4.55
CA ALA A 31 -12.21 -5.22 3.21
C ALA A 31 -12.15 -3.84 2.53
N THR A 32 -13.21 -3.02 2.68
CA THR A 32 -13.23 -1.65 2.17
C THR A 32 -12.20 -0.76 2.87
N LEU A 33 -12.03 -0.89 4.18
CA LEU A 33 -10.98 -0.19 4.92
C LEU A 33 -9.58 -0.54 4.42
N GLU A 34 -9.29 -1.82 4.21
CA GLU A 34 -7.98 -2.23 3.67
C GLU A 34 -7.76 -1.72 2.24
N LYS A 35 -8.81 -1.66 1.41
CA LYS A 35 -8.73 -1.02 0.08
C LYS A 35 -8.38 0.46 0.19
N ALA A 36 -9.02 1.21 1.10
CA ALA A 36 -8.71 2.62 1.33
C ALA A 36 -7.25 2.82 1.80
N ARG A 37 -6.79 2.00 2.77
CA ARG A 37 -5.39 1.99 3.22
C ARG A 37 -4.41 1.64 2.10
N SER A 38 -4.79 0.74 1.20
CA SER A 38 -3.96 0.41 0.04
C SER A 38 -3.86 1.55 -0.96
N ALA A 39 -4.90 2.39 -1.09
CA ALA A 39 -4.86 3.57 -1.96
C ALA A 39 -3.82 4.57 -1.45
N GLU A 40 -3.74 4.77 -0.13
CA GLU A 40 -2.67 5.56 0.49
C GLU A 40 -1.28 4.96 0.19
N ALA A 41 -1.12 3.64 0.32
CA ALA A 41 0.13 2.98 -0.02
C ALA A 41 0.52 3.15 -1.50
N ILE A 42 -0.45 3.11 -2.42
CA ILE A 42 -0.23 3.36 -3.86
C ILE A 42 0.29 4.78 -4.08
N VAL A 43 -0.27 5.78 -3.40
CA VAL A 43 0.19 7.17 -3.50
C VAL A 43 1.64 7.30 -3.02
N ASN A 44 1.97 6.72 -1.87
CA ASN A 44 3.33 6.75 -1.33
C ASN A 44 4.34 6.00 -2.22
N VAL A 45 3.96 4.84 -2.76
CA VAL A 45 4.77 4.11 -3.75
C VAL A 45 4.96 4.94 -5.03
N GLY A 46 3.93 5.65 -5.47
CA GLY A 46 3.99 6.58 -6.60
C GLY A 46 4.96 7.74 -6.36
N GLY A 47 4.93 8.34 -5.16
CA GLY A 47 5.89 9.37 -4.76
C GLY A 47 7.32 8.87 -4.76
N LEU A 48 7.58 7.71 -4.15
CA LEU A 48 8.89 7.06 -4.18
C LEU A 48 9.36 6.79 -5.61
N LYS A 49 8.47 6.26 -6.47
CA LYS A 49 8.77 5.99 -7.88
C LYS A 49 9.21 7.27 -8.59
N SER A 50 8.44 8.35 -8.48
CA SER A 50 8.76 9.63 -9.13
C SER A 50 10.11 10.16 -8.68
N SER A 51 10.44 10.05 -7.38
CA SER A 51 11.75 10.46 -6.86
C SER A 51 12.88 9.59 -7.37
N MET A 52 12.69 8.28 -7.53
CA MET A 52 13.70 7.39 -8.12
C MET A 52 13.95 7.73 -9.59
N GLU A 53 12.88 7.99 -10.34
CA GLU A 53 12.97 8.41 -11.74
C GLU A 53 13.73 9.74 -11.86
N ARG A 54 13.38 10.74 -11.04
CA ARG A 54 14.08 12.03 -10.99
C ARG A 54 15.56 11.85 -10.69
N TYR A 55 15.90 11.10 -9.64
CA TYR A 55 17.28 10.85 -9.26
C TYR A 55 18.08 10.17 -10.38
N TRP A 56 17.49 9.22 -11.10
CA TRP A 56 18.12 8.58 -12.25
C TRP A 56 18.40 9.56 -13.38
N TYR A 57 17.43 10.41 -13.74
CA TYR A 57 17.62 11.43 -14.77
C TYR A 57 18.69 12.47 -14.40
N GLU A 58 18.70 12.94 -13.14
CA GLU A 58 19.70 13.91 -12.69
C GLU A 58 21.13 13.38 -12.84
N GLN A 59 21.39 12.13 -12.45
CA GLN A 59 22.73 11.56 -12.58
C GLN A 59 23.21 11.45 -14.02
N ILE A 60 22.29 11.14 -14.94
CA ILE A 60 22.60 11.03 -16.36
C ILE A 60 22.83 12.39 -16.99
N SER A 61 22.04 13.40 -16.61
CA SER A 61 22.23 14.78 -17.08
C SER A 61 23.59 15.35 -16.71
N PHE A 62 24.20 14.89 -15.61
CA PHE A 62 25.54 15.29 -15.19
C PHE A 62 26.65 14.31 -15.61
N GLU A 63 26.35 13.35 -16.50
CA GLU A 63 27.26 12.31 -16.99
C GLU A 63 27.99 11.52 -15.89
N ARG A 64 27.40 11.45 -14.69
CA ARG A 64 28.03 10.78 -13.55
C ARG A 64 27.89 9.26 -13.69
N PRO A 65 28.86 8.46 -13.18
CA PRO A 65 28.63 7.05 -12.97
C PRO A 65 27.40 6.85 -12.10
N TYR A 66 26.48 6.01 -12.56
CA TYR A 66 25.24 5.81 -11.83
C TYR A 66 25.50 5.16 -10.47
N LYS A 67 24.98 5.76 -9.41
CA LYS A 67 25.00 5.24 -8.05
C LYS A 67 23.57 4.89 -7.64
N PRO A 68 23.30 3.66 -7.17
CA PRO A 68 21.97 3.26 -6.71
C PRO A 68 21.39 4.28 -5.72
N ALA A 69 20.12 4.61 -5.90
CA ALA A 69 19.41 5.51 -5.01
C ALA A 69 19.39 4.94 -3.59
N THR A 70 19.57 5.83 -2.62
CA THR A 70 19.34 5.59 -1.21
C THR A 70 18.30 6.58 -0.71
N LEU A 71 17.75 6.32 0.47
CA LEU A 71 16.68 7.15 1.00
C LEU A 71 17.16 8.58 1.33
N ASP A 72 18.46 8.73 1.60
CA ASP A 72 19.09 10.03 1.86
C ASP A 72 19.47 10.76 0.57
N SER A 73 19.63 10.04 -0.55
CA SER A 73 19.95 10.64 -1.85
C SER A 73 18.71 11.00 -2.66
N MET A 74 17.55 10.47 -2.28
CA MET A 74 16.26 10.83 -2.82
C MET A 74 15.70 11.93 -1.92
N ASP A 75 15.59 13.15 -2.45
CA ASP A 75 15.02 14.32 -1.76
C ASP A 75 13.51 14.15 -1.51
N LEU A 76 13.16 13.16 -0.69
CA LEU A 76 11.80 12.76 -0.35
C LEU A 76 11.79 12.27 1.10
N GLY A 77 10.80 12.73 1.86
CA GLY A 77 10.59 12.26 3.23
C GLY A 77 10.31 10.75 3.27
N ASN A 78 11.06 10.02 4.10
CA ASN A 78 10.87 8.58 4.26
C ASN A 78 9.46 8.27 4.81
N PRO A 79 8.58 7.59 4.05
CA PRO A 79 7.23 7.26 4.52
C PRO A 79 7.23 6.27 5.70
N ASN A 80 8.38 5.62 5.99
CA ASN A 80 8.56 4.83 7.21
C ASN A 80 8.84 5.65 8.46
N PHE A 81 8.91 6.98 8.41
CA PHE A 81 8.98 7.81 9.62
C PHE A 81 7.62 8.42 9.99
N THR A 82 6.61 8.25 9.15
CA THR A 82 5.24 8.66 9.46
C THR A 82 4.69 7.86 10.64
N VAL A 83 4.16 8.58 11.63
CA VAL A 83 3.46 8.01 12.79
C VAL A 83 2.15 7.33 12.36
N ASN A 84 1.76 6.27 13.06
CA ASN A 84 0.52 5.52 12.80
C ASN A 84 0.37 5.01 11.35
N ARG A 85 1.48 4.77 10.65
CA ARG A 85 1.44 4.22 9.30
C ARG A 85 0.89 2.80 9.29
N PHE A 86 0.27 2.43 8.18
CA PHE A 86 -0.25 1.07 7.98
C PHE A 86 0.71 0.17 7.19
N TYR A 87 1.65 0.74 6.45
CA TYR A 87 2.57 0.02 5.57
C TYR A 87 4.01 0.35 5.89
N ASN A 88 4.88 -0.65 5.75
CA ASN A 88 6.33 -0.47 5.67
C ASN A 88 6.75 -0.46 4.19
N TYR A 89 7.56 0.51 3.81
CA TYR A 89 8.03 0.74 2.46
C TYR A 89 9.48 0.31 2.34
N TYR A 90 9.76 -0.50 1.33
CA TYR A 90 11.08 -0.97 0.99
C TYR A 90 11.32 -0.64 -0.47
N PHE A 91 12.53 -0.28 -0.84
CA PHE A 91 12.90 -0.12 -2.23
C PHE A 91 14.28 -0.71 -2.46
N SER A 92 14.52 -1.13 -3.69
CA SER A 92 15.78 -1.68 -4.15
C SER A 92 16.06 -1.13 -5.52
N ASP A 93 17.24 -0.55 -5.70
CA ASP A 93 17.66 0.05 -6.95
C ASP A 93 18.77 -0.78 -7.57
N SER A 94 18.49 -1.27 -8.78
CA SER A 94 19.42 -2.03 -9.62
C SER A 94 19.64 -1.32 -10.95
N SER A 95 19.37 -0.02 -11.00
CA SER A 95 19.54 0.77 -12.21
C SER A 95 21.02 0.93 -12.53
N THR A 96 21.30 1.14 -13.81
CA THR A 96 22.60 1.51 -14.35
C THR A 96 22.46 2.82 -15.11
N LYS A 97 23.55 3.33 -15.70
CA LYS A 97 23.50 4.55 -16.53
C LYS A 97 22.52 4.42 -17.70
N ASP A 98 22.42 3.23 -18.29
CA ASP A 98 21.63 3.01 -19.51
C ASP A 98 20.24 2.42 -19.23
N VAL A 99 20.11 1.70 -18.11
CA VAL A 99 18.89 0.95 -17.79
C VAL A 99 18.34 1.39 -16.44
N ARG A 100 17.11 1.89 -16.44
CA ARG A 100 16.36 2.16 -15.19
C ARG A 100 15.66 0.90 -14.72
N SER A 101 16.11 0.32 -13.61
CA SER A 101 15.57 -0.92 -13.04
C SER A 101 15.53 -0.84 -11.52
N PHE A 102 14.32 -0.81 -10.96
CA PHE A 102 14.13 -0.69 -9.52
C PHE A 102 12.79 -1.29 -9.10
N ALA A 103 12.69 -1.64 -7.83
CA ALA A 103 11.45 -2.11 -7.23
C ALA A 103 11.15 -1.35 -5.95
N ILE A 104 9.87 -1.07 -5.73
CA ILE A 104 9.35 -0.47 -4.51
C ILE A 104 8.25 -1.39 -4.00
N VAL A 105 8.28 -1.74 -2.71
CA VAL A 105 7.32 -2.63 -2.07
C VAL A 105 6.78 -1.97 -0.81
N ALA A 106 5.48 -1.77 -0.74
CA ALA A 106 4.76 -1.44 0.47
C ALA A 106 4.13 -2.73 1.05
N LYS A 107 4.54 -3.13 2.25
CA LYS A 107 4.01 -4.30 2.97
C LYS A 107 3.15 -3.85 4.15
N ARG A 108 1.94 -4.38 4.29
CA ARG A 108 1.03 -4.04 5.39
C ARG A 108 1.58 -4.55 6.71
N ILE A 109 1.69 -3.67 7.71
CA ILE A 109 2.10 -4.02 9.06
C ILE A 109 1.14 -5.07 9.64
N GLY A 110 1.69 -6.19 10.12
CA GLY A 110 0.94 -7.31 10.70
C GLY A 110 0.25 -8.23 9.69
N ARG A 111 0.23 -7.90 8.38
CA ARG A 111 -0.37 -8.75 7.33
C ARG A 111 0.42 -8.72 6.01
N GLU A 112 1.74 -8.79 6.12
CA GLU A 112 2.67 -8.45 5.04
C GLU A 112 2.55 -9.31 3.78
N LYS A 113 2.31 -10.63 3.93
CA LYS A 113 2.17 -11.55 2.80
C LYS A 113 0.87 -11.33 2.03
N VAL A 114 -0.18 -10.92 2.73
CA VAL A 114 -1.53 -10.91 2.16
C VAL A 114 -1.90 -9.53 1.62
N TYR A 115 -1.31 -8.47 2.16
CA TYR A 115 -1.63 -7.09 1.81
C TYR A 115 -0.35 -6.33 1.46
N TRP A 116 -0.12 -6.18 0.16
CA TRP A 116 1.03 -5.47 -0.35
C TRP A 116 0.70 -4.72 -1.64
N VAL A 117 1.51 -3.70 -1.92
CA VAL A 117 1.53 -2.93 -3.16
C VAL A 117 2.98 -2.88 -3.62
N LYS A 118 3.24 -3.19 -4.89
CA LYS A 118 4.60 -3.28 -5.43
C LYS A 118 4.70 -2.59 -6.78
N TRP A 119 5.64 -1.68 -6.93
CA TRP A 119 6.10 -1.22 -8.24
C TRP A 119 7.32 -2.02 -8.67
N ILE A 120 7.33 -2.50 -9.91
CA ILE A 120 8.52 -3.10 -10.53
C ILE A 120 8.79 -2.36 -11.83
N GLN A 121 9.93 -1.69 -11.89
CA GLN A 121 10.53 -1.19 -13.12
C GLN A 121 11.52 -2.24 -13.62
N ARG A 122 11.25 -2.85 -14.78
CA ARG A 122 12.13 -3.88 -15.35
C ARG A 122 13.23 -3.29 -16.22
N ASN A 123 12.95 -2.16 -16.87
CA ASN A 123 13.90 -1.40 -17.69
C ASN A 123 13.36 0.03 -17.91
N THR A 124 14.05 0.85 -18.71
CA THR A 124 13.71 2.26 -18.95
C THR A 124 12.32 2.51 -19.55
N ILE A 125 11.68 1.48 -20.11
CA ILE A 125 10.39 1.57 -20.82
C ILE A 125 9.26 0.91 -20.03
N PHE A 126 9.52 -0.26 -19.44
CA PHE A 126 8.49 -1.09 -18.83
C PHE A 126 8.54 -1.03 -17.30
N GLY A 127 7.48 -0.46 -16.74
CA GLY A 127 7.16 -0.51 -15.32
C GLY A 127 5.72 -0.96 -15.10
N LYS A 128 5.47 -1.70 -14.02
CA LYS A 128 4.12 -2.16 -13.68
C LYS A 128 3.88 -2.11 -12.17
N LEU A 129 2.70 -1.63 -11.82
CA LEU A 129 2.15 -1.71 -10.48
C LEU A 129 1.47 -3.06 -10.28
N TYR A 130 1.78 -3.70 -9.15
CA TYR A 130 1.19 -4.92 -8.67
C TYR A 130 0.59 -4.66 -7.28
N ARG A 131 -0.48 -5.37 -6.96
CA ARG A 131 -1.12 -5.34 -5.64
C ARG A 131 -1.61 -6.74 -5.31
N SER A 132 -1.86 -7.03 -4.05
CA SER A 132 -2.38 -8.34 -3.66
C SER A 132 -3.84 -8.55 -4.08
N ASN A 133 -4.28 -9.81 -4.16
CA ASN A 133 -5.65 -10.20 -4.51
C ASN A 133 -6.71 -9.57 -3.61
N LEU A 134 -6.46 -9.53 -2.31
CA LEU A 134 -7.40 -8.94 -1.34
C LEU A 134 -7.55 -7.42 -1.50
N LEU A 135 -6.65 -6.80 -2.27
CA LEU A 135 -6.68 -5.39 -2.66
C LEU A 135 -7.08 -5.21 -4.13
N GLY A 136 -7.56 -6.27 -4.79
CA GLY A 136 -8.05 -6.27 -6.18
C GLY A 136 -6.96 -6.41 -7.24
N GLY A 137 -5.77 -6.91 -6.89
CA GLY A 137 -4.69 -7.19 -7.83
C GLY A 137 -4.77 -8.59 -8.44
N PRO A 138 -3.86 -8.92 -9.38
CA PRO A 138 -3.71 -10.27 -9.89
C PRO A 138 -3.19 -11.23 -8.82
N GLU A 139 -3.51 -12.52 -8.97
CA GLU A 139 -3.17 -13.55 -7.98
C GLU A 139 -1.69 -13.61 -7.65
N GLU A 140 -1.40 -13.71 -6.35
CA GLU A 140 -0.05 -13.75 -5.83
C GLU A 140 0.65 -14.99 -6.39
N ASP A 141 1.45 -14.80 -7.44
CA ASP A 141 2.31 -15.85 -7.94
C ASP A 141 3.29 -16.21 -6.82
N LYS A 142 3.10 -17.41 -6.27
CA LYS A 142 3.90 -17.99 -5.19
C LYS A 142 5.39 -18.13 -5.57
N SER A 143 5.77 -17.85 -6.82
CA SER A 143 7.14 -17.81 -7.32
C SER A 143 7.97 -16.62 -6.84
N THR A 144 7.36 -15.54 -6.33
CA THR A 144 8.10 -14.34 -5.87
C THR A 144 8.38 -14.36 -4.36
N LYS A 145 8.73 -15.53 -3.81
CA LYS A 145 9.48 -15.59 -2.56
C LYS A 145 10.95 -15.41 -2.92
N LEU A 146 11.48 -14.22 -2.66
CA LEU A 146 12.92 -14.06 -2.42
C LEU A 146 13.32 -14.96 -1.25
#